data_AF-A0A6I9P2C8-F1
#
_entry.id   AF-A0A6I9P2C8-F1
#
_cell.length_a   1.000
_cell.length_b   1.000
_cell.length_c   1.000
_cell.angle_alpha   90.00
_cell.angle_beta   90.00
_cell.angle_gamma   90.00
#
_symmetry.space_group_name_H-M   'P 1'
#
loop_
_entity.id
_entity.type
_entity.pdbx_description
1 polymer ?
#
loop_
_entity_poly.entity_id
_entity_poly.type
_entity_poly.pdbx_seq_one_letter_code
_entity_poly.pdbx_strand_id
1 'polypeptide(L)'
;MARLIQQALQDTDTMRKTKLLCFNRREEDILWRCELDDLAANTDRFQVEYVLSDPCDSWSGRTGRVEESMLEDFLTRPEGSKCYVCVCGPTAFTEITIGLLKQQGFSEGELHAFLG
;
A
#
# COMPACT_ATOMS: atom_id res chain seq x y z
N MET A 1 6.75 -4.72 6.33
CA MET A 1 6.04 -5.09 5.08
C MET A 1 6.77 -6.13 4.23
N ALA A 2 8.07 -6.01 3.98
CA ALA A 2 8.81 -6.90 3.06
C ALA A 2 8.53 -8.40 3.19
N ARG A 3 8.64 -8.98 4.39
CA ARG A 3 8.37 -10.41 4.63
C ARG A 3 6.92 -10.81 4.31
N LEU A 4 5.95 -9.95 4.63
CA LEU A 4 4.55 -10.21 4.32
C LEU A 4 4.31 -10.24 2.81
N ILE A 5 4.92 -9.32 2.07
CA ILE A 5 4.82 -9.29 0.60
C ILE A 5 5.46 -10.54 0.00
N GLN A 6 6.66 -10.94 0.45
CA GLN A 6 7.28 -12.17 -0.04
C GLN A 6 6.40 -13.40 0.21
N GLN A 7 5.90 -13.56 1.44
CA GLN A 7 5.02 -14.68 1.80
C GLN A 7 3.70 -14.65 1.03
N ALA A 8 3.10 -13.47 0.86
CA ALA A 8 1.90 -13.25 0.05
C ALA A 8 2.08 -13.69 -1.42
N LEU A 9 3.28 -13.50 -1.98
CA LEU A 9 3.58 -13.85 -3.36
C LEU A 9 4.01 -15.32 -3.53
N GLN A 10 4.60 -15.94 -2.51
CA GLN A 10 5.09 -17.32 -2.56
C GLN A 10 4.03 -18.35 -2.16
N ASP A 11 3.29 -18.10 -1.09
CA ASP A 11 2.59 -19.15 -0.35
C ASP A 11 1.05 -19.06 -0.44
N THR A 12 0.50 -18.17 -1.28
CA THR A 12 -0.95 -17.94 -1.35
C THR A 12 -1.47 -17.96 -2.78
N ASP A 13 -1.79 -19.15 -3.29
CA ASP A 13 -2.41 -19.34 -4.61
C ASP A 13 -3.81 -18.70 -4.72
N THR A 14 -4.50 -18.53 -3.59
CA THR A 14 -5.83 -17.90 -3.56
C THR A 14 -5.80 -16.38 -3.67
N MET A 15 -4.63 -15.74 -3.48
CA MET A 15 -4.50 -14.29 -3.49
C MET A 15 -4.28 -13.77 -4.91
N ARG A 16 -5.31 -13.10 -5.44
CA ARG A 16 -5.34 -12.63 -6.83
C ARG A 16 -4.39 -11.46 -7.10
N LYS A 17 -4.30 -10.53 -6.14
CA LYS A 17 -3.49 -9.32 -6.24
C LYS A 17 -2.90 -8.96 -4.88
N THR A 18 -1.65 -8.53 -4.87
CA THR A 18 -0.94 -7.94 -3.73
C THR A 18 -0.54 -6.54 -4.15
N LYS A 19 -1.03 -5.52 -3.45
CA LYS A 19 -0.74 -4.13 -3.77
C LYS A 19 -0.02 -3.44 -2.62
N LEU A 20 0.97 -2.61 -2.93
CA LEU A 20 1.71 -1.77 -1.97
C LEU A 20 1.55 -0.30 -2.34
N LEU A 21 0.98 0.51 -1.45
CA LEU A 21 1.00 1.97 -1.55
C LEU A 21 2.06 2.50 -0.58
N CYS A 22 3.15 3.04 -1.11
CA CYS A 22 4.34 3.41 -0.35
C CYS A 22 4.46 4.93 -0.24
N PHE A 23 4.46 5.44 0.98
CA PHE A 23 4.51 6.88 1.27
C PHE A 23 5.90 7.28 1.75
N ASN A 24 6.51 8.24 1.07
CA ASN A 24 7.82 8.78 1.40
C ASN A 24 7.82 10.30 1.30
N ARG A 25 8.90 10.95 1.76
CA ARG A 25 9.05 12.38 1.60
C ARG A 25 9.58 12.72 0.22
N ARG A 26 10.76 12.21 -0.12
CA ARG A 26 11.42 12.36 -1.43
C ARG A 26 11.61 11.00 -2.10
N GLU A 27 11.97 11.03 -3.38
CA GLU A 27 12.23 9.82 -4.17
C GLU A 27 13.41 9.01 -3.61
N GLU A 28 14.46 9.70 -3.12
CA GLU A 28 15.63 9.09 -2.48
C GLU A 28 15.33 8.37 -1.16
N ASP A 29 14.19 8.68 -0.51
CA ASP A 29 13.76 8.02 0.73
C ASP A 29 13.08 6.67 0.46
N ILE A 30 12.75 6.36 -0.81
CA ILE A 30 12.05 5.12 -1.17
C ILE A 30 13.02 3.94 -1.00
N LEU A 31 12.82 3.21 0.09
CA LEU A 31 13.57 2.00 0.38
C LEU A 31 13.28 0.92 -0.68
N TRP A 32 14.35 0.35 -1.23
CA TRP A 32 14.31 -0.75 -2.20
C TRP A 32 13.45 -0.44 -3.43
N ARG A 33 13.54 0.80 -3.93
CA ARG A 33 12.79 1.24 -5.11
C ARG A 33 13.02 0.30 -6.30
N CYS A 34 14.28 0.05 -6.65
CA CYS A 34 14.66 -0.79 -7.78
C CYS A 34 14.10 -2.22 -7.61
N GLU A 35 14.25 -2.82 -6.43
CA GLU A 35 13.80 -4.18 -6.16
C GLU A 35 12.27 -4.30 -6.18
N LEU A 36 11.56 -3.28 -5.72
CA LEU A 36 10.09 -3.23 -5.77
C LEU A 36 9.58 -3.04 -7.20
N ASP A 37 10.24 -2.20 -8.00
CA ASP A 37 9.93 -2.01 -9.41
C ASP A 37 10.21 -3.29 -10.21
N ASP A 38 11.37 -3.91 -10.01
CA ASP A 38 11.73 -5.18 -10.64
C ASP A 38 10.74 -6.28 -10.24
N LEU A 39 10.31 -6.33 -8.97
CA LEU A 39 9.31 -7.28 -8.51
C LEU A 39 7.96 -7.05 -9.20
N ALA A 40 7.54 -5.81 -9.36
CA ALA A 40 6.29 -5.46 -10.05
C ALA A 40 6.35 -5.76 -11.55
N ALA A 41 7.50 -5.54 -12.18
CA ALA A 41 7.71 -5.83 -13.60
C ALA A 41 7.69 -7.34 -13.89
N ASN A 42 8.16 -8.16 -12.95
CA ASN A 42 8.29 -9.62 -13.13
C ASN A 42 7.14 -10.41 -12.48
N THR A 43 6.22 -9.77 -11.76
CA THR A 43 5.14 -10.44 -11.03
C THR A 43 3.80 -9.77 -11.30
N ASP A 44 3.02 -10.30 -12.25
CA ASP A 44 1.71 -9.75 -12.67
C ASP A 44 0.71 -9.53 -11.52
N ARG A 45 0.85 -10.31 -10.44
CA ARG A 45 0.01 -10.24 -9.24
C ARG A 45 0.49 -9.22 -8.20
N PHE A 46 1.65 -8.59 -8.40
CA PHE A 46 2.17 -7.53 -7.53
C PHE A 46 2.01 -6.16 -8.21
N GLN A 47 1.59 -5.16 -7.43
CA GLN A 47 1.51 -3.77 -7.86
C GLN A 47 2.10 -2.89 -6.77
N VAL A 48 2.90 -1.90 -7.15
CA VAL A 48 3.40 -0.88 -6.22
C VAL A 48 3.10 0.50 -6.79
N GLU A 49 2.60 1.39 -5.93
CA GLU A 49 2.44 2.81 -6.20
C GLU A 49 3.15 3.61 -5.11
N TYR A 50 3.72 4.74 -5.50
CA TYR A 50 4.53 5.57 -4.62
C TYR A 50 3.90 6.95 -4.50
N VAL A 51 3.90 7.50 -3.29
CA VAL A 51 3.34 8.79 -2.95
C VAL A 51 4.40 9.61 -2.26
N LEU A 52 4.71 10.78 -2.82
CA LEU A 52 5.72 11.68 -2.28
C LEU A 52 5.09 12.94 -1.68
N SER A 53 5.47 13.29 -0.46
CA SER A 53 4.98 14.51 0.20
C SER A 53 5.80 15.76 -0.15
N ASP A 54 7.02 15.60 -0.66
CA ASP A 54 7.95 16.66 -1.06
C ASP A 54 8.73 16.22 -2.33
N PRO A 55 8.05 15.96 -3.46
CA PRO A 55 8.68 15.48 -4.68
C PRO A 55 9.55 16.54 -5.36
N CYS A 56 10.50 16.09 -6.19
CA CYS A 56 11.16 16.95 -7.17
C CYS A 56 10.24 17.22 -8.38
N ASP A 57 10.55 18.26 -9.17
CA ASP A 57 9.77 18.65 -10.36
C ASP A 57 9.65 17.54 -11.43
N SER A 58 10.59 16.59 -11.44
CA SER A 58 10.58 15.44 -12.34
C SER A 58 9.62 14.32 -11.95
N TRP A 59 8.99 14.40 -10.77
CA TRP A 59 8.11 13.35 -10.26
C TRP A 59 6.78 13.31 -11.02
N SER A 60 6.48 12.15 -11.61
CA SER A 60 5.23 11.91 -12.34
C SER A 60 4.22 11.05 -11.56
N GLY A 61 4.56 10.62 -10.34
CA GLY A 61 3.70 9.79 -9.50
C GLY A 61 2.74 10.61 -8.63
N ARG A 62 2.07 9.93 -7.70
CA ARG A 62 1.15 10.59 -6.76
C ARG A 62 1.92 11.47 -5.78
N THR A 63 1.27 12.54 -5.33
CA THR A 63 1.85 13.50 -4.38
C THR A 63 0.92 13.75 -3.20
N GLY A 64 1.48 14.03 -2.02
CA GLY A 64 0.72 14.42 -0.84
C GLY A 64 0.87 13.45 0.32
N ARG A 65 -0.17 13.38 1.16
CA ARG A 65 -0.29 12.46 2.30
C ARG A 65 -1.45 11.51 2.07
N VAL A 66 -1.61 10.52 2.96
CA VAL A 66 -2.76 9.62 2.91
C VAL A 66 -4.06 10.42 3.01
N GLU A 67 -4.99 10.14 2.09
CA GLU A 67 -6.30 10.76 1.97
C GLU A 67 -7.33 9.72 1.51
N GLU A 68 -8.61 10.02 1.72
CA GLU A 68 -9.71 9.09 1.44
C GLU A 68 -9.76 8.67 -0.04
N SER A 69 -9.81 9.65 -0.96
CA SER A 69 -9.83 9.44 -2.42
C SER A 69 -8.70 8.54 -2.90
N MET A 70 -7.49 8.75 -2.38
CA MET A 70 -6.33 7.94 -2.74
C MET A 70 -6.50 6.48 -2.32
N LEU A 71 -7.07 6.23 -1.14
CA LEU A 71 -7.37 4.88 -0.68
C LEU A 71 -8.50 4.24 -1.48
N GLU A 72 -9.56 4.99 -1.82
CA GLU A 72 -10.67 4.49 -2.65
C GLU A 72 -10.20 4.05 -4.04
N ASP A 73 -9.41 4.88 -4.70
CA ASP A 73 -8.84 4.59 -6.02
C ASP A 73 -7.93 3.36 -5.98
N PHE A 74 -7.13 3.23 -4.93
CA PHE A 74 -6.14 2.17 -4.81
C PHE A 74 -6.77 0.83 -4.40
N LEU A 75 -7.70 0.87 -3.46
CA LEU A 75 -8.38 -0.29 -2.85
C LEU A 75 -9.66 -0.67 -3.60
N THR A 76 -9.56 -0.75 -4.93
CA THR A 76 -10.62 -1.28 -5.77
C THR A 76 -10.93 -2.73 -5.41
N ARG A 77 -12.17 -2.98 -4.97
CA ARG A 77 -12.68 -4.30 -4.57
C ARG A 77 -13.60 -4.85 -5.68
N PRO A 78 -13.17 -5.87 -6.44
CA PRO A 78 -14.08 -6.62 -7.29
C PRO A 78 -15.22 -7.23 -6.46
N GLU A 79 -16.43 -7.26 -7.03
CA GLU A 79 -17.59 -7.82 -6.35
C GLU A 79 -17.33 -9.28 -5.90
N GLY A 80 -17.68 -9.58 -4.64
CA GLY A 80 -17.45 -10.91 -4.04
C GLY A 80 -15.99 -11.22 -3.64
N SER A 81 -15.06 -10.28 -3.77
CA SER A 81 -13.67 -10.45 -3.30
C SER A 81 -13.50 -10.01 -1.85
N LYS A 82 -12.64 -10.73 -1.11
CA LYS A 82 -12.17 -10.30 0.22
C LYS A 82 -10.89 -9.48 0.07
N CYS A 83 -10.78 -8.42 0.83
CA CYS A 83 -9.58 -7.57 0.88
C CYS A 83 -9.06 -7.55 2.31
N TYR A 84 -7.75 -7.73 2.48
CA TYR A 84 -7.08 -7.60 3.77
C TYR A 84 -6.03 -6.50 3.65
N VAL A 85 -6.12 -5.50 4.53
CA VAL A 85 -5.28 -4.30 4.45
C VAL A 85 -4.38 -4.24 5.68
N CYS A 86 -3.08 -4.18 5.41
CA CYS A 86 -2.04 -4.04 6.41
C CYS A 86 -1.48 -2.61 6.36
N VAL A 87 -1.43 -1.94 7.51
CA VAL A 87 -0.90 -0.58 7.65
C VAL A 87 0.29 -0.59 8.59
N CYS A 88 1.37 0.08 8.20
CA CYS A 88 2.55 0.28 9.03
C CYS A 88 3.18 1.63 8.68
N GLY A 89 3.68 2.32 9.70
CA GLY A 89 4.29 3.63 9.57
C GLY A 89 4.28 4.36 10.91
N PRO A 90 4.62 5.66 10.92
CA PRO A 90 4.50 6.49 12.12
C PRO A 90 3.10 6.41 12.72
N THR A 91 2.99 6.50 14.05
CA THR A 91 1.71 6.33 14.78
C THR A 91 0.59 7.17 14.19
N ALA A 92 0.83 8.48 13.97
CA ALA A 92 -0.16 9.38 13.39
C ALA A 92 -0.62 8.96 11.99
N PHE A 93 0.31 8.47 11.14
CA PHE A 93 -0.04 7.96 9.82
C PHE A 93 -0.92 6.72 9.91
N THR A 94 -0.55 5.78 10.79
CA THR A 94 -1.29 4.53 10.98
C THR A 94 -2.70 4.79 11.51
N GLU A 95 -2.85 5.66 12.51
CA GLU A 95 -4.15 6.02 13.09
C GLU A 95 -5.07 6.69 12.06
N ILE A 96 -4.57 7.68 11.31
CA ILE A 96 -5.34 8.36 10.26
C ILE A 96 -5.78 7.35 9.19
N THR A 97 -4.84 6.54 8.70
CA THR A 97 -5.13 5.56 7.63
C THR A 97 -6.18 4.55 8.08
N ILE A 98 -6.07 4.01 9.30
CA ILE A 98 -7.06 3.07 9.84
C ILE A 98 -8.43 3.75 10.01
N GLY A 99 -8.46 5.02 10.45
CA GLY A 99 -9.68 5.81 10.53
C GLY A 99 -10.39 5.94 9.18
N LEU A 100 -9.65 6.29 8.12
CA LEU A 100 -10.18 6.39 6.75
C LEU A 100 -10.68 5.04 6.23
N LEU A 101 -9.92 3.96 6.44
CA LEU A 101 -10.34 2.61 6.02
C LEU A 101 -11.62 2.16 6.74
N LYS A 102 -11.77 2.48 8.03
CA LYS A 102 -13.02 2.21 8.76
C LYS A 102 -14.21 3.02 8.20
N GLN A 103 -14.00 4.26 7.77
CA GLN A 103 -15.03 5.08 7.11
C GLN A 103 -15.46 4.48 5.76
N GLN A 104 -14.53 3.84 5.04
CA GLN A 104 -14.80 3.10 3.79
C GLN A 104 -15.43 1.70 4.02
N GLY A 105 -15.77 1.37 5.27
CA GLY A 105 -16.49 0.16 5.63
C GLY A 105 -15.63 -1.10 5.79
N PHE A 106 -14.31 -0.96 5.95
CA PHE A 106 -13.46 -2.11 6.30
C PHE A 106 -13.69 -2.52 7.76
N SER A 107 -13.91 -3.82 7.97
CA SER A 107 -14.10 -4.40 9.30
C SER A 107 -12.78 -4.66 10.01
N GLU A 108 -12.81 -4.86 11.33
CA GLU A 108 -11.59 -5.17 12.09
C GLU A 108 -10.94 -6.50 11.69
N GLY A 109 -11.72 -7.44 11.14
CA GLY A 109 -11.20 -8.70 10.61
C GLY A 109 -10.49 -8.56 9.26
N GLU A 110 -10.60 -7.39 8.62
CA GLU A 110 -9.98 -7.09 7.32
C GLU A 110 -8.78 -6.13 7.46
N LEU A 111 -8.51 -5.65 8.68
CA LEU A 111 -7.51 -4.63 8.96
C LEU A 111 -6.45 -5.14 9.93
N HIS A 112 -5.19 -4.82 9.64
CA HIS A 112 -4.10 -5.00 10.59
C HIS A 112 -3.20 -3.77 10.63
N ALA A 113 -3.03 -3.21 11.81
CA ALA A 113 -2.08 -2.12 12.06
C ALA A 113 -0.85 -2.66 12.79
N PHE A 114 0.32 -2.56 12.16
CA PHE A 114 1.59 -2.83 12.83
C PHE A 114 2.01 -1.58 13.60
N LEU A 115 1.79 -1.62 14.91
CA LEU A 115 2.24 -0.61 15.85
C LEU A 115 3.60 -1.04 16.43
N GLY A 116 4.57 -0.13 16.44
CA GLY A 116 5.92 -0.32 16.99
C GLY A 116 6.13 0.52 18.23
#